data_AF-A0A0B8T199-F1
#
_entry.id   AF-A0A0B8T199-F1
#
_cell.length_a   1.000
_cell.length_b   1.000
_cell.length_c   1.000
_cell.angle_alpha   90.00
_cell.angle_beta   90.00
_cell.angle_gamma   90.00
#
_symmetry.space_group_name_H-M   'P 1'
#
loop_
_entity.id
_entity.type
_entity.pdbx_description
1 polymer ?
#
loop_
_entity_poly.entity_id
_entity_poly.type
_entity_poly.pdbx_seq_one_letter_code
_entity_poly.pdbx_strand_id
1 'polypeptide(L)'
;MLVLAAIFSLGVLSCSEDTVDNIGRDTALNIIRANKWFDVIQTTTISGGTPETKVLVGEGGTLEFKSDNFAYVFTGGETVSYPYTLETNKRMVFDGKTYEVQESIIQTVTRLTLVNNEAGVTTTIVFRRR
;
A
#
# COMPACT_ATOMS: atom_id res chain seq x y z
N MET A 1 -28.31 -27.94 -49.13
CA MET A 1 -28.60 -27.77 -47.69
C MET A 1 -27.31 -27.32 -47.03
N LEU A 2 -27.25 -26.05 -46.62
CA LEU A 2 -26.05 -25.35 -46.15
C LEU A 2 -25.81 -25.69 -44.67
N VAL A 3 -24.69 -26.30 -44.32
CA VAL A 3 -24.33 -26.59 -42.92
C VAL A 3 -23.53 -25.41 -42.36
N LEU A 4 -24.15 -24.78 -41.37
CA LEU A 4 -23.65 -23.70 -40.53
C LEU A 4 -22.77 -24.29 -39.41
N ALA A 5 -21.52 -23.86 -39.30
CA ALA A 5 -20.66 -24.07 -38.12
C ALA A 5 -19.38 -23.24 -38.28
N ALA A 6 -18.77 -22.63 -37.28
CA ALA A 6 -19.13 -22.20 -35.94
C ALA A 6 -18.02 -21.21 -35.56
N ILE A 7 -18.38 -20.16 -34.83
CA ILE A 7 -17.49 -19.06 -34.43
C ILE A 7 -16.40 -19.62 -33.50
N PHE A 8 -15.14 -19.62 -33.96
CA PHE A 8 -13.98 -19.80 -33.09
C PHE A 8 -13.67 -18.46 -32.39
N SER A 9 -14.31 -18.20 -31.27
CA SER A 9 -13.85 -17.23 -30.28
C SER A 9 -13.21 -18.00 -29.13
N LEU A 10 -11.95 -18.39 -29.31
CA LEU A 10 -11.15 -19.02 -28.25
C LEU A 10 -10.62 -17.96 -27.30
N GLY A 11 -10.73 -18.28 -26.01
CA GLY A 11 -10.62 -17.39 -24.88
C GLY A 11 -9.29 -16.66 -24.73
N VAL A 12 -9.40 -15.36 -24.46
CA VAL A 12 -8.35 -14.52 -23.88
C VAL A 12 -8.95 -13.66 -22.76
N LEU A 13 -9.48 -14.29 -21.71
CA LEU A 13 -9.97 -13.54 -20.53
C LEU A 13 -9.29 -13.91 -19.22
N SER A 14 -8.39 -14.91 -19.19
CA SER A 14 -7.66 -15.27 -17.96
C SER A 14 -6.32 -14.55 -17.80
N CYS A 15 -5.79 -13.91 -18.85
CA CYS A 15 -4.52 -13.17 -18.75
C CYS A 15 -4.72 -11.69 -18.38
N SER A 16 -5.96 -11.18 -18.36
CA SER A 16 -6.19 -9.75 -18.10
C SER A 16 -6.13 -9.39 -16.63
N GLU A 17 -6.63 -10.22 -15.72
CA GLU A 17 -6.71 -9.89 -14.29
C GLU A 17 -5.31 -9.82 -13.66
N ASP A 18 -4.50 -10.87 -13.81
CA ASP A 18 -3.11 -10.87 -13.31
C ASP A 18 -2.27 -9.74 -13.94
N THR A 19 -2.47 -9.45 -15.23
CA THR A 19 -1.73 -8.39 -15.92
C THR A 19 -2.15 -7.00 -15.42
N VAL A 20 -3.45 -6.75 -15.25
CA VAL A 20 -3.98 -5.47 -14.76
C VAL A 20 -3.57 -5.23 -13.31
N ASP A 21 -3.60 -6.27 -12.47
CA ASP A 21 -3.17 -6.17 -11.07
C ASP A 21 -1.66 -5.93 -10.95
N ASN A 22 -0.84 -6.58 -11.79
CA ASN A 22 0.60 -6.33 -11.84
C ASN A 22 0.91 -4.88 -12.30
N ILE A 23 0.24 -4.38 -13.34
CA ILE A 23 0.40 -2.99 -13.78
C ILE A 23 -0.01 -2.02 -12.68
N GLY A 24 -1.16 -2.25 -12.05
CA GLY A 24 -1.65 -1.43 -10.95
C GLY A 24 -0.68 -1.40 -9.78
N ARG A 25 -0.11 -2.54 -9.40
CA ARG A 25 0.90 -2.65 -8.35
C ARG A 25 2.15 -1.85 -8.71
N ASP A 26 2.67 -2.00 -9.91
CA ASP A 26 3.91 -1.33 -10.33
C ASP A 26 3.72 0.19 -10.42
N THR A 27 2.57 0.65 -10.93
CA THR A 27 2.17 2.06 -10.90
C THR A 27 2.11 2.58 -9.46
N ALA A 28 1.44 1.85 -8.56
CA ALA A 28 1.34 2.23 -7.16
C ALA A 28 2.72 2.29 -6.47
N LEU A 29 3.59 1.30 -6.70
CA LEU A 29 4.97 1.27 -6.20
C LEU A 29 5.76 2.50 -6.65
N ASN A 30 5.69 2.83 -7.94
CA ASN A 30 6.39 3.99 -8.49
C ASN A 30 5.90 5.29 -7.84
N ILE A 31 4.58 5.43 -7.66
CA ILE A 31 4.00 6.60 -7.02
C ILE A 31 4.43 6.71 -5.56
N ILE A 32 4.35 5.65 -4.75
CA ILE A 32 4.73 5.75 -3.33
C ILE A 32 6.23 5.99 -3.13
N ARG A 33 7.08 5.44 -4.02
CA ARG A 33 8.55 5.59 -4.00
C ARG A 33 9.01 6.96 -4.50
N ALA A 34 8.26 7.60 -5.39
CA ALA A 34 8.57 8.93 -5.90
C ALA A 34 8.33 10.05 -4.87
N ASN A 35 7.75 9.73 -3.71
CA ASN A 35 7.31 10.71 -2.72
C ASN A 35 8.04 10.57 -1.39
N LYS A 36 8.19 11.72 -0.72
CA LYS A 36 8.53 11.79 0.69
C LYS A 36 7.25 11.96 1.51
N TRP A 37 7.15 11.21 2.59
CA TRP A 37 6.03 11.24 3.52
C TRP A 37 6.46 11.98 4.77
N PHE A 38 5.79 13.10 5.07
CA PHE A 38 6.22 14.07 6.09
C PHE A 38 5.49 13.92 7.42
N ASP A 39 4.38 13.19 7.42
CA ASP A 39 3.60 12.87 8.60
C ASP A 39 3.13 11.43 8.47
N VAL A 40 3.61 10.56 9.36
CA VAL A 40 3.27 9.14 9.35
C VAL A 40 2.86 8.74 10.76
N ILE A 41 1.58 8.43 10.91
CA ILE A 41 0.97 8.15 12.21
C ILE A 41 0.35 6.76 12.17
N GLN A 42 0.71 5.93 13.14
CA GLN A 42 0.09 4.65 13.40
C GLN A 42 -0.88 4.78 14.59
N THR A 43 -2.11 4.34 14.40
CA THR A 43 -3.13 4.25 15.46
C THR A 43 -3.58 2.81 15.61
N THR A 44 -3.58 2.31 16.83
CA THR A 44 -4.06 0.97 17.18
C THR A 44 -5.28 1.10 18.08
N THR A 45 -6.37 0.42 17.74
CA THR A 45 -7.60 0.42 18.52
C THR A 45 -8.00 -1.01 18.81
N ILE A 46 -8.08 -1.36 20.09
CA ILE A 46 -8.71 -2.60 20.56
C ILE A 46 -10.22 -2.34 20.62
N SER A 47 -11.04 -3.29 20.16
CA SER A 47 -12.50 -3.13 20.16
C SER A 47 -13.05 -2.69 21.52
N GLY A 48 -13.75 -1.54 21.54
CA GLY A 48 -14.30 -0.92 22.76
C GLY A 48 -13.28 -0.19 23.65
N GLY A 49 -12.00 -0.17 23.27
CA GLY A 49 -10.92 0.51 23.99
C GLY A 49 -10.59 1.91 23.46
N THR A 50 -9.73 2.62 24.18
CA THR A 50 -9.18 3.90 23.74
C THR A 50 -8.09 3.68 22.68
N PRO A 51 -8.08 4.44 21.57
CA PRO A 51 -7.01 4.34 20.58
C PRO A 51 -5.64 4.76 21.14
N GLU A 52 -4.62 3.99 20.80
CA GLU A 52 -3.22 4.32 21.05
C GLU A 52 -2.55 4.82 19.77
N THR A 53 -1.80 5.92 19.86
CA THR A 53 -1.15 6.55 18.71
C THR A 53 0.36 6.57 18.85
N LYS A 54 1.05 6.16 17.79
CA LYS A 54 2.51 6.24 17.62
C LYS A 54 2.83 7.10 16.39
N VAL A 55 3.64 8.12 16.58
CA VAL A 55 4.18 8.94 15.48
C VAL A 55 5.42 8.24 14.93
N LEU A 56 5.35 7.77 13.69
CA LEU A 56 6.50 7.16 12.98
C LEU A 56 7.35 8.23 12.29
N VAL A 57 6.71 9.30 11.81
CA VAL A 57 7.36 10.48 11.27
C VAL A 57 6.60 11.71 11.76
N GLY A 58 7.32 12.60 12.44
CA GLY A 58 6.80 13.88 12.92
C GLY A 58 7.51 15.06 12.28
N GLU A 59 7.46 16.21 12.95
CA GLU A 59 8.06 17.45 12.46
C GLU A 59 9.56 17.31 12.16
N GLY A 60 9.99 17.79 10.99
CA GLY A 60 11.39 17.73 10.55
C GLY A 60 11.85 16.37 10.04
N GLY A 61 11.02 15.32 10.11
CA GLY A 61 11.33 13.99 9.60
C GLY A 61 10.67 13.71 8.24
N THR A 62 11.17 12.68 7.55
CA THR A 62 10.54 12.12 6.35
C THR A 62 10.65 10.61 6.30
N LEU A 63 9.64 9.93 5.77
CA LEU A 63 9.74 8.54 5.34
C LEU A 63 9.82 8.45 3.82
N GLU A 64 10.70 7.58 3.32
CA GLU A 64 10.82 7.27 1.90
C GLU A 64 10.76 5.75 1.68
N PHE A 65 9.90 5.29 0.77
CA PHE A 65 9.90 3.91 0.30
C PHE A 65 11.01 3.72 -0.74
N LYS A 66 11.86 2.71 -0.57
CA LYS A 66 13.00 2.44 -1.45
C LYS A 66 12.85 1.13 -2.23
N SER A 67 13.62 0.99 -3.30
CA SER A 67 13.56 -0.19 -4.18
C SER A 67 14.12 -1.47 -3.56
N ASP A 68 14.81 -1.37 -2.43
CA ASP A 68 15.35 -2.48 -1.63
C ASP A 68 14.31 -3.12 -0.70
N ASN A 69 13.03 -2.75 -0.85
CA ASN A 69 11.91 -3.21 -0.02
C ASN A 69 11.98 -2.75 1.44
N PHE A 70 12.65 -1.61 1.70
CA PHE A 70 12.59 -0.92 2.99
C PHE A 70 12.01 0.50 2.85
N ALA A 71 11.21 0.87 3.83
CA ALA A 71 10.78 2.23 4.08
C ALA A 71 11.69 2.82 5.16
N TYR A 72 12.40 3.91 4.85
CA TYR A 72 13.35 4.52 5.76
C TYR A 72 12.77 5.80 6.32
N VAL A 73 12.76 5.92 7.65
CA VAL A 73 12.50 7.14 8.39
C VAL A 73 13.81 7.87 8.59
N PHE A 74 13.90 9.06 8.02
CA PHE A 74 15.01 9.99 8.20
C PHE A 74 14.58 11.05 9.21
N THR A 75 15.16 11.01 10.40
CA THR A 75 15.09 12.09 11.39
C THR A 75 16.50 12.61 11.64
N GLY A 76 16.65 13.85 12.12
CA GLY A 76 17.93 14.55 12.27
C GLY A 76 18.97 13.92 13.22
N GLY A 77 18.86 12.64 13.56
CA GLY A 77 19.80 11.89 14.39
C GLY A 77 19.69 10.37 14.27
N GLU A 78 18.57 9.82 13.80
CA GLU A 78 18.34 8.37 13.71
C GLU A 78 17.65 7.97 12.40
N THR A 79 18.09 6.82 11.86
CA THR A 79 17.45 6.15 10.72
C THR A 79 16.80 4.86 11.21
N VAL A 80 15.47 4.81 11.17
CA VAL A 80 14.70 3.59 11.41
C VAL A 80 14.21 3.06 10.06
N SER A 81 14.23 1.75 9.85
CA SER A 81 13.70 1.14 8.64
C SER A 81 12.60 0.13 8.94
N TYR A 82 11.64 0.02 8.02
CA TYR A 82 10.55 -0.94 8.06
C TYR A 82 10.55 -1.74 6.77
N PRO A 83 10.59 -3.09 6.81
CA PRO A 83 10.44 -3.88 5.61
C PRO A 83 9.04 -3.68 5.04
N TYR A 84 8.92 -3.63 3.72
CA TYR A 84 7.63 -3.50 3.07
C TYR A 84 7.58 -4.23 1.71
N THR A 85 6.41 -4.75 1.38
CA THR A 85 6.12 -5.33 0.07
C THR A 85 4.72 -4.90 -0.36
N LEU A 86 4.59 -4.28 -1.51
CA LEU A 86 3.28 -4.07 -2.12
C LEU A 86 2.92 -5.34 -2.89
N GLU A 87 2.04 -6.17 -2.36
CA GLU A 87 1.67 -7.45 -2.98
C GLU A 87 0.71 -7.23 -4.15
N THR A 88 -0.24 -6.31 -3.97
CA THR A 88 -1.15 -5.81 -5.02
C THR A 88 -1.33 -4.30 -4.84
N ASN A 89 -1.96 -3.61 -5.79
CA ASN A 89 -2.32 -2.20 -5.62
C ASN A 89 -3.29 -1.92 -4.45
N LYS A 90 -3.83 -2.98 -3.82
CA LYS A 90 -4.75 -2.91 -2.67
C LYS A 90 -4.20 -3.55 -1.40
N ARG A 91 -3.04 -4.19 -1.44
CA ARG A 91 -2.52 -4.93 -0.28
C ARG A 91 -1.02 -4.72 -0.11
N MET A 92 -0.62 -4.31 1.09
CA MET A 92 0.77 -4.04 1.46
C MET A 92 1.14 -4.80 2.73
N VAL A 93 2.26 -5.52 2.71
CA VAL A 93 2.94 -5.95 3.93
C VAL A 93 3.83 -4.81 4.38
N PHE A 94 3.68 -4.36 5.63
CA PHE A 94 4.50 -3.32 6.23
C PHE A 94 4.88 -3.73 7.65
N ASP A 95 6.18 -3.75 7.95
CA ASP A 95 6.71 -4.20 9.25
C ASP A 95 6.17 -5.58 9.68
N GLY A 96 6.10 -6.51 8.71
CA GLY A 96 5.66 -7.89 8.94
C GLY A 96 4.15 -8.10 9.07
N LYS A 97 3.32 -7.05 8.99
CA LYS A 97 1.85 -7.17 9.00
C LYS A 97 1.23 -6.83 7.66
N THR A 98 0.14 -7.49 7.31
CA THR A 98 -0.59 -7.26 6.04
C THR A 98 -1.68 -6.23 6.22
N TYR A 99 -1.66 -5.18 5.40
CA TYR A 99 -2.63 -4.10 5.43
C TYR A 99 -3.35 -3.96 4.09
N GLU A 100 -4.62 -3.59 4.17
CA GLU A 100 -5.42 -3.11 3.05
C GLU A 100 -5.10 -1.64 2.79
N VAL A 101 -4.73 -1.35 1.54
CA VAL A 101 -4.52 0.00 1.02
C VAL A 101 -5.88 0.61 0.68
N GLN A 102 -6.26 1.68 1.38
CA GLN A 102 -7.60 2.27 1.24
C GLN A 102 -7.74 3.13 -0.02
N GLU A 103 -6.67 3.83 -0.41
CA GLU A 103 -6.67 4.69 -1.58
C GLU A 103 -6.53 3.91 -2.90
N SER A 104 -6.93 4.56 -4.00
CA SER A 104 -6.56 4.12 -5.36
C SER A 104 -5.29 4.86 -5.77
N ILE A 105 -4.17 4.16 -5.85
CA ILE A 105 -2.85 4.74 -6.16
C ILE A 105 -2.59 4.67 -7.67
N ILE A 106 -3.40 5.38 -8.44
CA ILE A 106 -3.30 5.45 -9.91
C ILE A 106 -2.64 6.75 -10.40
N GLN A 107 -2.45 7.72 -9.49
CA GLN A 107 -1.82 9.01 -9.76
C GLN A 107 -1.18 9.56 -8.47
N THR A 108 -0.68 10.80 -8.50
CA THR A 108 -0.19 11.52 -7.32
C THR A 108 -1.16 11.39 -6.13
N VAL A 109 -0.72 10.71 -5.08
CA VAL A 109 -1.45 10.62 -3.81
C VAL A 109 -0.83 11.57 -2.79
N THR A 110 -1.66 12.32 -2.08
CA THR A 110 -1.26 13.14 -0.93
C THR A 110 -1.38 12.37 0.38
N ARG A 111 -2.11 11.26 0.36
CA ARG A 111 -2.36 10.38 1.50
C ARG A 111 -2.31 8.92 1.07
N LEU A 112 -1.68 8.09 1.89
CA LEU A 112 -1.74 6.63 1.83
C LEU A 112 -2.21 6.14 3.19
N THR A 113 -3.24 5.31 3.22
CA THR A 113 -3.83 4.73 4.42
C THR A 113 -3.77 3.22 4.33
N LEU A 114 -3.13 2.62 5.32
CA LEU A 114 -3.02 1.18 5.50
C LEU A 114 -3.90 0.76 6.68
N VAL A 115 -4.75 -0.26 6.50
CA VAL A 115 -5.62 -0.78 7.55
C VAL A 115 -5.41 -2.29 7.71
N ASN A 116 -5.11 -2.73 8.93
CA ASN A 116 -5.05 -4.13 9.33
C ASN A 116 -6.10 -4.36 10.41
N ASN A 117 -6.93 -5.39 10.24
CA ASN A 117 -7.94 -5.80 11.21
C ASN A 117 -7.69 -7.26 11.57
N GLU A 118 -7.20 -7.50 12.79
CA GLU A 118 -6.86 -8.84 13.25
C GLU A 118 -7.34 -9.03 14.70
N ALA A 119 -8.06 -10.13 14.95
CA ALA A 119 -8.46 -10.55 16.30
C ALA A 119 -9.07 -9.45 17.19
N GLY A 120 -9.89 -8.56 16.61
CA GLY A 120 -10.52 -7.46 17.35
C GLY A 120 -9.63 -6.24 17.59
N VAL A 121 -8.46 -6.18 16.96
CA VAL A 121 -7.56 -5.03 16.94
C VAL A 121 -7.52 -4.45 15.53
N THR A 122 -7.78 -3.15 15.43
CA THR A 122 -7.62 -2.38 14.20
C THR A 122 -6.35 -1.55 14.29
N THR A 123 -5.41 -1.76 13.38
CA THR A 123 -4.23 -0.90 13.22
C THR A 123 -4.39 -0.11 11.92
N THR A 124 -4.30 1.23 12.02
CA THR A 124 -4.31 2.14 10.86
C THR A 124 -2.99 2.88 10.80
N ILE A 125 -2.34 2.91 9.64
CA ILE A 125 -1.17 3.75 9.40
C ILE A 125 -1.52 4.76 8.31
N VAL A 126 -1.40 6.05 8.61
CA VAL A 126 -1.66 7.14 7.67
C VAL A 126 -0.37 7.84 7.35
N PHE A 127 0.02 7.81 6.07
CA PHE A 127 1.13 8.54 5.51
C PHE A 127 0.57 9.77 4.79
N ARG A 128 1.12 10.95 5.07
CA ARG A 128 0.73 12.21 4.42
C ARG A 128 1.90 12.93 3.80
N ARG A 129 1.62 13.58 2.68
CA ARG A 129 2.47 14.59 2.07
C ARG A 129 2.13 15.98 2.58
N ARG A 130 3.01 16.94 2.32
CA ARG A 130 2.75 18.38 2.43
C ARG A 130 2.49 18.95 1.05
#